data_AF-D8S241-F1
#
_entry.id   AF-D8S241-F1
#
_cell.length_a   1.000
_cell.length_b   1.000
_cell.length_c   1.000
_cell.angle_alpha   90.00
_cell.angle_beta   90.00
_cell.angle_gamma   90.00
#
_symmetry.space_group_name_H-M   'P 1'
#
loop_
_entity.id
_entity.type
_entity.pdbx_description
1 polymer ?
#
loop_
_entity_poly.entity_id
_entity_poly.type
_entity_poly.pdbx_seq_one_letter_code
_entity_poly.pdbx_strand_id
1 'polypeptide(L)'
;MTMVQEATLPLILKGEDVLAKAKTGTGKTIAFLLPTIETILASKNAQTYHENPIRALVICPTRELAMQAAVEAQTLMKFHNELGAQTAIGGNSSVMEAKKIKLQPCQILVGTPGRLLDHIQNARGFADQLKSVKILILDEADTLLDMGFRQNLTEILKALPKKRQTLLFSATIPKEVHSISQLALKPDHKFVDTVGQDTETHAMVNQKYAVVPQESQFAVLYSILKEHIAVEPKYKVLVFCTTANITAYMAALYQKLGFNVREIHSRKTQTYRTRVSDEFRNCKGGLIMFTSDVSARGIDYPDVTLVVQIGVPAAREQYIHRLGRTGRAGKEGQGVLILLPWEEPFLRKLKDISIGRMETPKVLDLSKKLRSVISDIDQTIGTRAYQSWLGYYTTAKSLSIDKHTVVEYSRKYWASLGFSSAPAIPRLTIKKMGLAGILD
;
A
#
# COMPACT_ATOMS: atom_id res chain seq x y z
N MET A 1 -20.79 15.55 -1.83
CA MET A 1 -20.03 14.57 -2.65
C MET A 1 -18.64 15.14 -2.87
N THR A 2 -17.61 14.29 -3.00
CA THR A 2 -16.27 14.75 -3.39
C THR A 2 -16.21 15.01 -4.89
N MET A 3 -15.21 15.76 -5.38
CA MET A 3 -15.08 16.07 -6.82
C MET A 3 -15.09 14.83 -7.71
N VAL A 4 -14.37 13.77 -7.31
CA VAL A 4 -14.35 12.52 -8.07
C VAL A 4 -15.73 11.86 -8.10
N GLN A 5 -16.48 11.89 -6.99
CA GLN A 5 -17.83 11.34 -6.95
C GLN A 5 -18.77 12.12 -7.87
N GLU A 6 -18.72 13.45 -7.84
CA GLU A 6 -19.56 14.31 -8.69
C GLU A 6 -19.24 14.13 -10.17
N ALA A 7 -17.95 14.06 -10.51
CA ALA A 7 -17.52 13.91 -11.89
C ALA A 7 -17.79 12.51 -12.48
N THR A 8 -17.69 11.44 -11.68
CA THR A 8 -17.85 10.07 -12.21
C THR A 8 -19.28 9.53 -12.10
N LEU A 9 -20.04 9.91 -11.07
CA LEU A 9 -21.35 9.28 -10.78
C LEU A 9 -22.32 9.33 -11.99
N PRO A 10 -22.54 10.47 -12.67
CA PRO A 10 -23.47 10.54 -13.80
C PRO A 10 -23.02 9.70 -15.00
N LEU A 11 -21.71 9.55 -15.20
CA LEU A 11 -21.15 8.76 -16.29
C LEU A 11 -21.33 7.26 -16.02
N ILE A 12 -21.03 6.84 -14.79
CA ILE A 12 -21.13 5.42 -14.42
C ILE A 12 -22.59 4.96 -14.47
N LEU A 13 -23.55 5.77 -13.99
CA LEU A 13 -24.98 5.43 -14.04
C LEU A 13 -25.53 5.34 -15.48
N LYS A 14 -24.91 6.02 -16.46
CA LYS A 14 -25.25 5.89 -17.88
C LYS A 14 -24.69 4.61 -18.52
N GLY A 15 -23.89 3.83 -17.80
CA GLY A 15 -23.25 2.61 -18.31
C GLY A 15 -21.96 2.88 -19.11
N GLU A 16 -21.42 4.10 -19.05
CA GLU A 16 -20.18 4.48 -19.72
C GLU A 16 -18.96 3.82 -19.07
N ASP A 17 -17.98 3.41 -19.87
CA ASP A 17 -16.67 3.03 -19.34
C ASP A 17 -15.94 4.31 -18.87
N VAL A 18 -15.25 4.24 -17.73
CA VAL A 18 -14.60 5.41 -17.12
C VAL A 18 -13.15 5.11 -16.76
N LEU A 19 -12.25 5.99 -17.20
CA LEU A 19 -10.87 6.11 -16.70
C LEU A 19 -10.79 7.34 -15.80
N ALA A 20 -10.76 7.13 -14.49
CA ALA A 20 -10.74 8.19 -13.49
C ALA A 20 -9.35 8.35 -12.87
N LYS A 21 -8.75 9.52 -13.06
CA LYS A 21 -7.54 9.97 -12.39
C LYS A 21 -7.93 10.84 -11.20
N ALA A 22 -7.68 10.33 -9.98
CA ALA A 22 -8.05 11.00 -8.74
C ALA A 22 -7.08 10.66 -7.59
N LYS A 23 -6.80 11.65 -6.73
CA LYS A 23 -5.86 11.53 -5.61
C LYS A 23 -6.27 10.42 -4.62
N THR A 24 -5.35 9.95 -3.79
CA THR A 24 -5.69 8.99 -2.72
C THR A 24 -6.51 9.68 -1.63
N GLY A 25 -7.47 8.97 -1.04
CA GLY A 25 -8.28 9.51 0.07
C GLY A 25 -9.38 10.49 -0.33
N THR A 26 -9.68 10.64 -1.63
CA THR A 26 -10.76 11.53 -2.13
C THR A 26 -12.11 10.82 -2.31
N GLY A 27 -12.29 9.64 -1.72
CA GLY A 27 -13.57 8.91 -1.79
C GLY A 27 -13.82 8.15 -3.09
N LYS A 28 -12.77 7.72 -3.79
CA LYS A 28 -12.84 6.89 -5.02
C LYS A 28 -13.70 5.63 -4.85
N THR A 29 -13.55 4.95 -3.70
CA THR A 29 -14.26 3.70 -3.42
C THR A 29 -15.77 3.87 -3.50
N ILE A 30 -16.31 4.90 -2.83
CA ILE A 30 -17.74 5.24 -2.90
C ILE A 30 -18.13 5.68 -4.31
N ALA A 31 -17.25 6.39 -5.03
CA ALA A 31 -17.49 6.87 -6.39
C ALA A 31 -17.80 5.74 -7.38
N PHE A 32 -17.20 4.56 -7.22
CA PHE A 32 -17.54 3.40 -8.04
C PHE A 32 -18.54 2.44 -7.39
N LEU A 33 -18.52 2.26 -6.06
CA LEU A 33 -19.41 1.30 -5.40
C LEU A 33 -20.87 1.74 -5.45
N LEU A 34 -21.15 3.01 -5.19
CA LEU A 34 -22.52 3.52 -5.14
C LEU A 34 -23.28 3.31 -6.47
N PRO A 35 -22.78 3.76 -7.64
CA PRO A 35 -23.47 3.51 -8.91
C PRO A 35 -23.45 2.04 -9.35
N THR A 36 -22.46 1.26 -8.92
CA THR A 36 -22.41 -0.18 -9.15
C THR A 36 -23.57 -0.89 -8.43
N ILE A 37 -23.79 -0.56 -7.15
CA ILE A 37 -24.90 -1.11 -6.36
C ILE A 37 -26.25 -0.72 -6.98
N GLU A 38 -26.41 0.55 -7.38
CA GLU A 38 -27.64 1.02 -8.06
C GLU A 38 -27.94 0.21 -9.33
N THR A 39 -26.91 -0.05 -10.14
CA THR A 39 -27.06 -0.83 -11.37
C THR A 39 -27.40 -2.29 -11.08
N ILE A 40 -26.81 -2.88 -10.04
CA ILE A 40 -27.14 -4.24 -9.58
C ILE A 40 -28.60 -4.31 -9.13
N LEU A 41 -29.07 -3.33 -8.35
CA LEU A 41 -30.45 -3.23 -7.86
C LEU A 41 -31.45 -3.14 -9.03
N ALA A 42 -31.17 -2.31 -10.03
CA ALA A 42 -32.02 -2.18 -11.22
C ALA A 42 -32.08 -3.48 -12.04
N SER A 43 -31.07 -4.35 -11.96
CA SER A 43 -30.97 -5.59 -12.72
C SER A 43 -31.60 -6.83 -12.05
N LYS A 44 -32.26 -6.67 -10.88
CA LYS A 44 -32.81 -7.77 -10.07
C LYS A 44 -33.80 -8.68 -10.80
N ASN A 45 -34.50 -8.17 -11.81
CA ASN A 45 -35.52 -8.93 -12.56
C ASN A 45 -34.97 -9.72 -13.75
N ALA A 46 -33.66 -9.66 -14.02
CA ALA A 46 -33.06 -10.40 -15.13
C ALA A 46 -32.84 -11.88 -14.74
N GLN A 47 -33.46 -12.80 -15.48
CA GLN A 47 -33.24 -14.25 -15.34
C GLN A 47 -31.74 -14.58 -15.31
N THR A 48 -31.29 -15.25 -14.25
CA THR A 48 -29.91 -15.72 -14.11
C THR A 48 -29.82 -17.22 -13.96
N TYR A 49 -28.84 -17.81 -14.63
CA TYR A 49 -28.51 -19.24 -14.57
C TYR A 49 -27.92 -19.68 -13.23
N HIS A 50 -27.70 -18.75 -12.29
CA HIS A 50 -27.12 -18.99 -10.98
C HIS A 50 -27.99 -18.33 -9.91
N GLU A 51 -28.15 -19.01 -8.77
CA GLU A 51 -28.88 -18.49 -7.60
C GLU A 51 -28.20 -17.24 -7.01
N ASN A 52 -26.86 -17.13 -7.13
CA ASN A 52 -26.06 -15.99 -6.66
C ASN A 52 -25.03 -15.56 -7.72
N PRO A 53 -25.42 -14.83 -8.77
CA PRO A 53 -24.51 -14.42 -9.84
C PRO A 53 -23.58 -13.29 -9.37
N ILE A 54 -22.28 -13.41 -9.63
CA ILE A 54 -21.34 -12.31 -9.46
C ILE A 54 -21.65 -11.26 -10.55
N ARG A 55 -22.09 -10.07 -10.15
CA ARG A 55 -22.48 -8.97 -11.06
C ARG A 55 -21.39 -7.93 -11.21
N ALA A 56 -20.64 -7.66 -10.13
CA ALA A 56 -19.51 -6.76 -10.15
C ALA A 56 -18.25 -7.45 -9.63
N LEU A 57 -17.12 -7.22 -10.30
CA LEU A 57 -15.80 -7.66 -9.86
C LEU A 57 -14.93 -6.42 -9.60
N VAL A 58 -14.47 -6.26 -8.36
CA VAL A 58 -13.50 -5.24 -7.97
C VAL A 58 -12.14 -5.89 -7.79
N ILE A 59 -11.13 -5.41 -8.50
CA ILE A 59 -9.74 -5.88 -8.37
C ILE A 59 -8.92 -4.81 -7.67
N CYS A 60 -8.36 -5.16 -6.52
CA CYS A 60 -7.48 -4.28 -5.72
C CYS A 60 -6.05 -4.85 -5.66
N PRO A 61 -5.01 -4.00 -5.59
CA PRO A 61 -3.61 -4.43 -5.49
C PRO A 61 -3.26 -5.18 -4.20
N THR A 62 -3.87 -4.81 -3.07
CA THR A 62 -3.55 -5.38 -1.75
C THR A 62 -4.77 -6.03 -1.12
N ARG A 63 -4.51 -6.99 -0.23
CA ARG A 63 -5.56 -7.71 0.49
C ARG A 63 -6.34 -6.75 1.40
N GLU A 64 -5.65 -5.80 2.00
CA GLU A 64 -6.21 -4.82 2.93
C GLU A 64 -7.17 -3.89 2.20
N LEU A 65 -6.79 -3.43 1.01
CA LEU A 65 -7.66 -2.59 0.19
C LEU A 65 -8.90 -3.37 -0.29
N ALA A 66 -8.72 -4.63 -0.71
CA ALA A 66 -9.83 -5.50 -1.05
C ALA A 66 -10.79 -5.72 0.13
N MET A 67 -10.27 -5.94 1.34
CA MET A 67 -11.09 -6.06 2.55
C MET A 67 -11.83 -4.75 2.87
N GLN A 68 -11.15 -3.61 2.75
CA GLN A 68 -11.77 -2.31 2.98
C GLN A 68 -12.91 -2.04 1.99
N ALA A 69 -12.68 -2.24 0.69
CA ALA A 69 -13.71 -2.07 -0.33
C ALA A 69 -14.90 -3.03 -0.12
N ALA A 70 -14.66 -4.26 0.35
CA ALA A 70 -15.74 -5.20 0.69
C ALA A 70 -16.55 -4.73 1.91
N VAL A 71 -15.91 -4.20 2.95
CA VAL A 71 -16.59 -3.63 4.13
C VAL A 71 -17.40 -2.39 3.75
N GLU A 72 -16.84 -1.51 2.92
CA GLU A 72 -17.55 -0.34 2.41
C GLU A 72 -18.76 -0.74 1.56
N ALA A 73 -18.63 -1.75 0.69
CA ALA A 73 -19.74 -2.30 -0.08
C ALA A 73 -20.84 -2.86 0.85
N GLN A 74 -20.47 -3.66 1.85
CA GLN A 74 -21.43 -4.19 2.84
C GLN A 74 -22.13 -3.05 3.62
N THR A 75 -21.41 -1.99 3.96
CA THR A 75 -21.96 -0.83 4.65
C THR A 75 -22.99 -0.11 3.79
N LEU A 76 -22.69 0.11 2.50
CA LEU A 76 -23.62 0.70 1.55
C LEU A 76 -24.85 -0.21 1.30
N MET A 77 -24.69 -1.53 1.37
CA MET A 77 -25.76 -2.51 1.19
C MET A 77 -26.50 -2.86 2.49
N LYS A 78 -26.28 -2.14 3.60
CA LYS A 78 -26.86 -2.45 4.93
C LYS A 78 -28.39 -2.62 4.92
N PHE A 79 -29.09 -1.95 4.01
CA PHE A 79 -30.55 -2.02 3.87
C PHE A 79 -31.02 -2.90 2.69
N HIS A 80 -30.11 -3.68 2.09
CA HIS A 80 -30.33 -4.55 0.94
C HIS A 80 -29.84 -5.97 1.27
N ASN A 81 -30.51 -6.65 2.19
CA ASN A 81 -30.08 -7.92 2.80
C ASN A 81 -29.90 -9.08 1.79
N GLU A 82 -30.55 -8.98 0.63
CA GLU A 82 -30.44 -9.90 -0.49
C GLU A 82 -29.13 -9.75 -1.29
N LEU A 83 -28.42 -8.63 -1.12
CA LEU A 83 -27.13 -8.39 -1.74
C LEU A 83 -25.99 -8.72 -0.77
N GLY A 84 -24.87 -9.20 -1.31
CA GLY A 84 -23.67 -9.43 -0.52
C GLY A 84 -22.40 -9.12 -1.27
N ALA A 85 -21.37 -8.79 -0.48
CA ALA A 85 -20.01 -8.67 -0.95
C ALA A 85 -19.12 -9.74 -0.31
N GLN A 86 -18.36 -10.46 -1.13
CA GLN A 86 -17.36 -11.43 -0.68
C GLN A 86 -15.96 -11.02 -1.13
N THR A 87 -14.96 -11.65 -0.54
CA THR A 87 -13.55 -11.42 -0.88
C THR A 87 -12.91 -12.65 -1.50
N ALA A 88 -12.00 -12.43 -2.45
CA ALA A 88 -11.08 -13.42 -3.04
C ALA A 88 -9.64 -12.95 -2.81
N ILE A 89 -9.12 -13.19 -1.61
CA ILE A 89 -7.81 -12.69 -1.17
C ILE A 89 -6.93 -13.83 -0.64
N GLY A 90 -5.63 -13.76 -0.96
CA GLY A 90 -4.68 -14.78 -0.49
C GLY A 90 -4.57 -14.79 1.05
N GLY A 91 -4.06 -15.90 1.61
CA GLY A 91 -3.84 -16.06 3.05
C GLY A 91 -4.96 -16.77 3.80
N ASN A 92 -6.11 -16.98 3.16
CA ASN A 92 -7.21 -17.85 3.63
C ASN A 92 -7.26 -19.15 2.81
N SER A 93 -7.98 -20.16 3.30
CA SER A 93 -8.24 -21.40 2.52
C SER A 93 -9.02 -21.10 1.24
N SER A 94 -8.46 -21.47 0.09
CA SER A 94 -9.08 -21.28 -1.22
C SER A 94 -10.42 -22.04 -1.32
N VAL A 95 -10.45 -23.26 -0.80
CA VAL A 95 -11.66 -24.10 -0.78
C VAL A 95 -12.79 -23.45 0.04
N MET A 96 -12.48 -22.92 1.23
CA MET A 96 -13.50 -22.25 2.06
C MET A 96 -14.03 -20.98 1.40
N GLU A 97 -13.15 -20.22 0.75
CA GLU A 97 -13.52 -18.99 0.06
C GLU A 97 -14.41 -19.26 -1.16
N ALA A 98 -14.06 -20.24 -2.01
CA ALA A 98 -14.89 -20.68 -3.13
C ALA A 98 -16.26 -21.18 -2.68
N LYS A 99 -16.31 -21.96 -1.59
CA LYS A 99 -17.57 -22.42 -0.99
C LYS A 99 -18.41 -21.24 -0.49
N LYS A 100 -17.80 -20.25 0.17
CA LYS A 100 -18.49 -19.05 0.66
C LYS A 100 -19.06 -18.23 -0.48
N ILE A 101 -18.27 -17.98 -1.54
CA ILE A 101 -18.70 -17.26 -2.75
C ILE A 101 -19.88 -17.94 -3.44
N LYS A 102 -19.89 -19.28 -3.47
CA LYS A 102 -20.99 -20.05 -4.08
C LYS A 102 -22.27 -20.06 -3.22
N LEU A 103 -22.14 -20.19 -1.90
CA LEU A 103 -23.29 -20.44 -1.01
C LEU A 103 -23.89 -19.17 -0.39
N GLN A 104 -23.19 -18.05 -0.39
CA GLN A 104 -23.65 -16.80 0.21
C GLN A 104 -23.87 -15.72 -0.87
N PRO A 105 -24.70 -14.68 -0.59
CA PRO A 105 -24.84 -13.54 -1.47
C PRO A 105 -23.47 -12.93 -1.84
N CYS A 106 -23.22 -12.80 -3.14
CA CYS A 106 -21.93 -12.40 -3.72
C CYS A 106 -22.09 -11.61 -5.02
N GLN A 107 -23.07 -10.71 -5.08
CA GLN A 107 -23.28 -9.87 -6.27
C GLN A 107 -22.07 -8.95 -6.52
N ILE A 108 -21.31 -8.60 -5.47
CA ILE A 108 -20.03 -7.90 -5.57
C ILE A 108 -18.91 -8.82 -5.06
N LEU A 109 -17.99 -9.20 -5.94
CA LEU A 109 -16.76 -9.90 -5.55
C LEU A 109 -15.60 -8.92 -5.54
N VAL A 110 -14.85 -8.86 -4.44
CA VAL A 110 -13.64 -8.02 -4.33
C VAL A 110 -12.41 -8.91 -4.18
N GLY A 111 -11.39 -8.76 -5.01
CA GLY A 111 -10.27 -9.70 -5.00
C GLY A 111 -8.91 -9.10 -5.34
N THR A 112 -7.87 -9.89 -5.03
CA THR A 112 -6.49 -9.60 -5.46
C THR A 112 -6.14 -10.44 -6.69
N PRO A 113 -5.34 -9.93 -7.65
CA PRO A 113 -5.12 -10.61 -8.93
C PRO A 113 -4.63 -12.05 -8.80
N GLY A 114 -3.66 -12.31 -7.92
CA GLY A 114 -3.11 -13.66 -7.74
C GLY A 114 -4.15 -14.67 -7.27
N ARG A 115 -5.03 -14.28 -6.32
CA ARG A 115 -6.05 -15.18 -5.77
C ARG A 115 -7.25 -15.36 -6.70
N LEU A 116 -7.64 -14.30 -7.41
CA LEU A 116 -8.67 -14.41 -8.45
C LEU A 116 -8.23 -15.38 -9.56
N LEU A 117 -6.98 -15.29 -10.00
CA LEU A 117 -6.43 -16.20 -11.00
C LEU A 117 -6.39 -17.65 -10.49
N ASP A 118 -5.95 -17.86 -9.24
CA ASP A 118 -5.99 -19.18 -8.59
C ASP A 118 -7.40 -19.78 -8.61
N HIS A 119 -8.44 -19.01 -8.24
CA HIS A 119 -9.82 -19.48 -8.32
C HIS A 119 -10.27 -19.79 -9.74
N ILE A 120 -9.95 -18.92 -10.71
CA ILE A 120 -10.29 -19.15 -12.13
C ILE A 120 -9.70 -20.47 -12.64
N GLN A 121 -8.46 -20.78 -12.24
CA GLN A 121 -7.72 -21.95 -12.72
C GLN A 121 -8.07 -23.24 -11.97
N ASN A 122 -8.30 -23.15 -10.65
CA ASN A 122 -8.33 -24.32 -9.76
C ASN A 122 -9.70 -24.56 -9.09
N ALA A 123 -10.55 -23.54 -8.96
CA ALA A 123 -11.85 -23.69 -8.32
C ALA A 123 -12.94 -24.08 -9.33
N ARG A 124 -13.51 -25.27 -9.16
CA ARG A 124 -14.52 -25.82 -10.07
C ARG A 124 -15.74 -24.90 -10.19
N GLY A 125 -16.03 -24.47 -11.43
CA GLY A 125 -17.18 -23.63 -11.76
C GLY A 125 -17.02 -22.15 -11.43
N PHE A 126 -15.87 -21.71 -10.89
CA PHE A 126 -15.64 -20.29 -10.57
C PHE A 126 -15.60 -19.42 -11.83
N ALA A 127 -14.93 -19.88 -12.88
CA ALA A 127 -14.90 -19.19 -14.17
C ALA A 127 -16.31 -19.01 -14.77
N ASP A 128 -17.22 -19.97 -14.55
CA ASP A 128 -18.60 -19.86 -15.01
C ASP A 128 -19.37 -18.79 -14.23
N GLN A 129 -19.16 -18.66 -12.92
CA GLN A 129 -19.76 -17.60 -12.11
C GLN A 129 -19.38 -16.20 -12.61
N LEU A 130 -18.14 -16.03 -13.11
CA LEU A 130 -17.66 -14.76 -13.66
C LEU A 130 -18.33 -14.36 -14.99
N LYS A 131 -18.97 -15.30 -15.70
CA LYS A 131 -19.70 -14.98 -16.95
C LYS A 131 -20.89 -14.04 -16.74
N SER A 132 -21.35 -13.90 -15.50
CA SER A 132 -22.45 -13.00 -15.14
C SER A 132 -22.01 -11.56 -14.83
N VAL A 133 -20.70 -11.30 -14.81
CA VAL A 133 -20.13 -9.98 -14.47
C VAL A 133 -20.55 -8.95 -15.52
N LYS A 134 -21.16 -7.86 -15.04
CA LYS A 134 -21.60 -6.70 -15.82
C LYS A 134 -20.72 -5.48 -15.60
N ILE A 135 -20.08 -5.38 -14.44
CA ILE A 135 -19.21 -4.25 -14.09
C ILE A 135 -17.86 -4.79 -13.60
N LEU A 136 -16.78 -4.36 -14.24
CA LEU A 136 -15.42 -4.58 -13.78
C LEU A 136 -14.87 -3.28 -13.22
N ILE A 137 -14.29 -3.34 -12.02
CA ILE A 137 -13.59 -2.22 -11.40
C ILE A 137 -12.12 -2.60 -11.19
N LEU A 138 -11.20 -1.78 -11.70
CA LEU A 138 -9.77 -1.83 -11.40
C LEU A 138 -9.44 -0.64 -10.49
N ASP A 139 -9.18 -0.91 -9.22
CA ASP A 139 -8.84 0.12 -8.23
C ASP A 139 -7.31 0.20 -8.03
N GLU A 140 -6.80 1.42 -7.88
CA GLU A 140 -5.37 1.75 -7.80
C GLU A 140 -4.56 1.06 -8.93
N ALA A 141 -4.96 1.27 -10.20
CA ALA A 141 -4.43 0.50 -11.35
C ALA A 141 -2.93 0.66 -11.61
N ASP A 142 -2.37 1.84 -11.37
CA ASP A 142 -0.91 2.07 -11.30
C ASP A 142 -0.24 1.09 -10.34
N THR A 143 -0.81 0.89 -9.16
CA THR A 143 -0.33 -0.07 -8.17
C THR A 143 -0.39 -1.50 -8.63
N LEU A 144 -1.50 -1.90 -9.25
CA LEU A 144 -1.62 -3.25 -9.77
C LEU A 144 -0.45 -3.57 -10.72
N LEU A 145 -0.01 -2.58 -11.51
CA LEU A 145 1.06 -2.75 -12.48
C LEU A 145 2.46 -2.62 -11.86
N ASP A 146 2.65 -1.69 -10.93
CA ASP A 146 3.90 -1.58 -10.15
C ASP A 146 4.22 -2.88 -9.40
N MET A 147 3.20 -3.59 -8.93
CA MET A 147 3.33 -4.88 -8.25
C MET A 147 3.53 -6.07 -9.23
N GLY A 148 3.61 -5.81 -10.53
CA GLY A 148 3.84 -6.83 -11.55
C GLY A 148 2.62 -7.68 -11.92
N PHE A 149 1.40 -7.27 -11.54
CA PHE A 149 0.19 -8.07 -11.81
C PHE A 149 -0.33 -7.97 -13.25
N ARG A 150 0.43 -7.37 -14.18
CA ARG A 150 0.03 -7.21 -15.58
C ARG A 150 -0.42 -8.53 -16.22
N GLN A 151 0.35 -9.60 -16.02
CA GLN A 151 0.03 -10.91 -16.58
C GLN A 151 -1.23 -11.50 -15.93
N ASN A 152 -1.35 -11.44 -14.60
CA ASN A 152 -2.54 -11.90 -13.89
C ASN A 152 -3.81 -11.17 -14.36
N LEU A 153 -3.75 -9.84 -14.48
CA LEU A 153 -4.87 -9.04 -14.97
C LEU A 153 -5.27 -9.44 -16.39
N THR A 154 -4.29 -9.67 -17.28
CA THR A 154 -4.54 -10.09 -18.66
C THR A 154 -5.31 -11.42 -18.69
N GLU A 155 -4.91 -12.40 -17.88
CA GLU A 155 -5.59 -13.70 -17.80
C GLU A 155 -6.99 -13.58 -17.17
N ILE A 156 -7.15 -12.76 -16.13
CA ILE A 156 -8.47 -12.50 -15.54
C ILE A 156 -9.41 -11.88 -16.57
N LEU A 157 -8.96 -10.88 -17.31
CA LEU A 157 -9.77 -10.19 -18.33
C LEU A 157 -10.26 -11.15 -19.43
N LYS A 158 -9.47 -12.16 -19.79
CA LYS A 158 -9.88 -13.21 -20.75
C LYS A 158 -11.03 -14.08 -20.25
N ALA A 159 -11.12 -14.29 -18.93
CA ALA A 159 -12.19 -15.06 -18.31
C ALA A 159 -13.50 -14.26 -18.14
N LEU A 160 -13.47 -12.94 -18.33
CA LEU A 160 -14.63 -12.07 -18.16
C LEU A 160 -15.41 -11.86 -19.47
N PRO A 161 -16.73 -11.58 -19.39
CA PRO A 161 -17.53 -11.23 -20.55
C PRO A 161 -17.00 -9.99 -21.29
N LYS A 162 -16.99 -10.03 -22.63
CA LYS A 162 -16.63 -8.85 -23.45
C LYS A 162 -17.64 -7.71 -23.27
N LYS A 163 -18.95 -8.03 -23.19
CA LYS A 163 -20.02 -7.06 -22.96
C LYS A 163 -20.19 -6.78 -21.46
N ARG A 164 -19.44 -5.81 -20.97
CA ARG A 164 -19.47 -5.28 -19.60
C ARG A 164 -19.16 -3.79 -19.61
N GLN A 165 -19.42 -3.10 -18.52
CA GLN A 165 -18.89 -1.78 -18.20
C GLN A 165 -17.56 -1.97 -17.46
N THR A 166 -16.54 -1.20 -17.80
CA THR A 166 -15.26 -1.20 -17.07
C THR A 166 -14.98 0.18 -16.47
N LEU A 167 -14.61 0.19 -15.21
CA LEU A 167 -14.22 1.38 -14.45
C LEU A 167 -12.77 1.21 -13.98
N LEU A 168 -11.90 2.15 -14.33
CA LEU A 168 -10.48 2.12 -13.94
C LEU A 168 -10.18 3.38 -13.14
N PHE A 169 -9.81 3.20 -11.88
CA PHE A 169 -9.44 4.26 -10.96
C PHE A 169 -7.95 4.21 -10.64
N SER A 170 -7.28 5.36 -10.70
CA SER A 170 -5.86 5.44 -10.38
C SER A 170 -5.45 6.85 -9.96
N ALA A 171 -4.38 6.97 -9.16
CA ALA A 171 -3.81 8.27 -8.82
C ALA A 171 -2.93 8.82 -9.95
N THR A 172 -2.30 7.94 -10.72
CA THR A 172 -1.37 8.28 -11.79
C THR A 172 -1.66 7.48 -13.05
N ILE A 173 -1.32 8.02 -14.22
CA ILE A 173 -1.55 7.34 -15.51
C ILE A 173 -0.21 7.21 -16.25
N PRO A 174 0.71 6.34 -15.79
CA PRO A 174 1.90 6.00 -16.55
C PRO A 174 1.55 5.18 -17.81
N LYS A 175 2.53 4.97 -18.70
CA LYS A 175 2.35 4.24 -19.97
C LYS A 175 1.76 2.84 -19.75
N GLU A 176 2.14 2.20 -18.67
CA GLU A 176 1.68 0.87 -18.29
C GLU A 176 0.19 0.88 -17.98
N VAL A 177 -0.32 1.88 -17.24
CA VAL A 177 -1.75 2.04 -16.94
C VAL A 177 -2.52 2.30 -18.23
N HIS A 178 -2.00 3.16 -19.11
CA HIS A 178 -2.61 3.41 -20.42
C HIS A 178 -2.69 2.11 -21.26
N SER A 179 -1.67 1.27 -21.20
CA SER A 179 -1.68 -0.01 -21.91
C SER A 179 -2.74 -0.98 -21.37
N ILE A 180 -2.98 -1.03 -20.06
CA ILE A 180 -4.07 -1.82 -19.48
C ILE A 180 -5.43 -1.20 -19.76
N SER A 181 -5.53 0.13 -19.78
CA SER A 181 -6.78 0.82 -20.07
C SER A 181 -7.29 0.47 -21.48
N GLN A 182 -6.38 0.40 -22.46
CA GLN A 182 -6.68 -0.06 -23.83
C GLN A 182 -7.15 -1.53 -23.91
N LEU A 183 -6.71 -2.39 -22.99
CA LEU A 183 -7.11 -3.78 -22.94
C LEU A 183 -8.47 -3.97 -22.26
N ALA A 184 -8.74 -3.17 -21.22
CA ALA A 184 -9.87 -3.38 -20.31
C ALA A 184 -11.10 -2.53 -20.64
N LEU A 185 -10.91 -1.29 -21.12
CA LEU A 185 -11.96 -0.31 -21.43
C LEU A 185 -12.34 -0.36 -22.92
N LYS A 186 -13.54 0.14 -23.22
CA LYS A 186 -13.96 0.42 -24.60
C LYS A 186 -13.23 1.65 -25.18
N PRO A 187 -13.10 1.77 -26.52
CA PRO A 187 -12.46 2.90 -27.17
C PRO A 187 -13.09 4.27 -26.84
N ASP A 188 -14.40 4.32 -26.58
CA ASP A 188 -15.21 5.52 -26.33
C ASP A 188 -15.35 5.91 -24.85
N HIS A 189 -14.56 5.27 -23.97
CA HIS A 189 -14.54 5.53 -22.54
C HIS A 189 -14.32 7.01 -22.21
N LYS A 190 -14.86 7.44 -21.06
CA LYS A 190 -14.69 8.81 -20.57
C LYS A 190 -13.46 8.90 -19.69
N PHE A 191 -12.61 9.89 -19.98
CA PHE A 191 -11.49 10.24 -19.12
C PHE A 191 -11.92 11.36 -18.16
N VAL A 192 -11.77 11.12 -16.86
CA VAL A 192 -12.06 12.08 -15.80
C VAL A 192 -10.77 12.36 -15.06
N ASP A 193 -10.27 13.59 -15.12
CA ASP A 193 -9.11 14.02 -14.35
C ASP A 193 -9.52 15.05 -13.30
N THR A 194 -9.43 14.65 -12.04
CA THR A 194 -9.65 15.53 -10.88
C THR A 194 -8.34 15.91 -10.20
N VAL A 195 -7.20 15.42 -10.71
CA VAL A 195 -5.87 15.76 -10.20
C VAL A 195 -5.45 17.10 -10.79
N GLY A 196 -5.76 18.18 -10.08
CA GLY A 196 -5.40 19.55 -10.43
C GLY A 196 -6.48 20.59 -10.13
N GLN A 197 -7.71 20.16 -9.86
CA GLN A 197 -8.84 21.05 -9.53
C GLN A 197 -9.06 21.23 -8.01
N ASP A 198 -8.48 20.34 -7.19
CA ASP A 198 -8.39 20.50 -5.73
C ASP A 198 -7.04 21.09 -5.35
N THR A 199 -7.06 22.21 -4.62
CA THR A 199 -5.91 22.71 -3.85
C THR A 199 -5.30 21.57 -3.04
N GLU A 200 -4.01 21.38 -3.29
CA GLU A 200 -3.11 20.31 -2.91
C GLU A 200 -3.34 19.62 -1.54
N THR A 201 -3.57 18.30 -1.56
CA THR A 201 -3.30 17.43 -0.39
C THR A 201 -1.82 17.50 0.03
N HIS A 202 -0.92 17.91 -0.88
CA HIS A 202 0.48 18.24 -0.56
C HIS A 202 0.66 19.59 0.14
N ALA A 203 -0.15 20.63 -0.17
CA ALA A 203 -0.10 21.91 0.54
C ALA A 203 -0.55 21.77 1.99
N MET A 204 -1.51 20.88 2.26
CA MET A 204 -2.03 20.66 3.61
C MET A 204 -1.10 19.81 4.49
N VAL A 205 -0.05 19.21 3.91
CA VAL A 205 0.94 18.44 4.68
C VAL A 205 2.22 19.25 4.78
N ASN A 206 2.62 19.58 6.01
CA ASN A 206 3.92 20.19 6.27
C ASN A 206 5.02 19.14 6.07
N GLN A 207 5.73 19.23 4.94
CA GLN A 207 6.70 18.25 4.50
C GLN A 207 8.12 18.70 4.82
N LYS A 208 8.86 17.83 5.50
CA LYS A 208 10.27 18.02 5.80
C LYS A 208 11.11 16.81 5.39
N TYR A 209 12.40 17.03 5.17
CA TYR A 209 13.38 15.96 5.02
C TYR A 209 14.59 16.17 5.92
N ALA A 210 15.20 15.07 6.36
CA ALA A 210 16.44 15.06 7.13
C ALA A 210 17.45 14.14 6.45
N VAL A 211 18.67 14.64 6.25
CA VAL A 211 19.80 13.84 5.74
C VAL A 211 20.71 13.54 6.92
N VAL A 212 20.82 12.26 7.28
CA VAL A 212 21.45 11.83 8.54
C VAL A 212 22.46 10.71 8.29
N PRO A 213 23.61 10.70 8.99
CA PRO A 213 24.52 9.56 8.97
C PRO A 213 23.83 8.27 9.44
N GLN A 214 24.31 7.12 8.94
CA GLN A 214 23.72 5.81 9.21
C GLN A 214 23.63 5.49 10.70
N GLU A 215 24.69 5.83 11.44
CA GLU A 215 24.84 5.66 12.88
C GLU A 215 23.85 6.51 13.69
N SER A 216 23.34 7.60 13.10
CA SER A 216 22.43 8.53 13.77
C SER A 216 20.97 8.30 13.40
N GLN A 217 20.67 7.49 12.37
CA GLN A 217 19.31 7.31 11.84
C GLN A 217 18.31 6.87 12.92
N PHE A 218 18.69 5.93 13.79
CA PHE A 218 17.82 5.47 14.88
C PHE A 218 17.64 6.53 15.96
N ALA A 219 18.67 7.30 16.29
CA ALA A 219 18.57 8.34 17.32
C ALA A 219 17.75 9.54 16.84
N VAL A 220 17.87 9.90 15.56
CA VAL A 220 17.09 10.99 14.96
C VAL A 220 15.61 10.63 14.89
N LEU A 221 15.25 9.43 14.45
CA LEU A 221 13.85 9.00 14.46
C LEU A 221 13.29 8.93 15.89
N TYR A 222 14.06 8.46 16.87
CA TYR A 222 13.65 8.54 18.28
C TYR A 222 13.29 9.96 18.71
N SER A 223 14.13 10.93 18.35
CA SER A 223 13.95 12.34 18.70
C SER A 223 12.72 12.93 18.02
N ILE A 224 12.54 12.69 16.71
CA ILE A 224 11.36 13.10 15.95
C ILE A 224 10.07 12.57 16.60
N LEU A 225 10.04 11.28 16.97
CA LEU A 225 8.87 10.70 17.61
C LEU A 225 8.61 11.31 18.99
N LYS A 226 9.64 11.56 19.80
CA LYS A 226 9.50 12.18 21.12
C LYS A 226 8.99 13.61 21.05
N GLU A 227 9.57 14.42 20.16
CA GLU A 227 9.14 15.80 19.93
C GLU A 227 7.69 15.85 19.46
N HIS A 228 7.32 15.00 18.48
CA HIS A 228 5.95 14.91 18.01
C HIS A 228 4.96 14.53 19.12
N ILE A 229 5.28 13.50 19.91
CA ILE A 229 4.44 13.06 21.04
C ILE A 229 4.29 14.15 22.10
N ALA A 230 5.33 14.97 22.32
CA ALA A 230 5.30 16.04 23.31
C ALA A 230 4.33 17.17 22.93
N VAL A 231 4.17 17.45 21.64
CA VAL A 231 3.29 18.52 21.14
C VAL A 231 1.92 18.02 20.66
N GLU A 232 1.79 16.73 20.39
CA GLU A 232 0.55 16.10 19.90
C GLU A 232 0.09 14.97 20.85
N PRO A 233 -0.74 15.28 21.87
CA PRO A 233 -1.20 14.30 22.86
C PRO A 233 -1.98 13.13 22.26
N LYS A 234 -2.65 13.34 21.11
CA LYS A 234 -3.40 12.29 20.40
C LYS A 234 -2.61 11.74 19.21
N TYR A 235 -1.29 11.70 19.32
CA TYR A 235 -0.42 11.27 18.23
C TYR A 235 -0.85 9.93 17.65
N LYS A 236 -0.84 9.88 16.33
CA LYS A 236 -1.06 8.68 15.53
C LYS A 236 -0.07 8.73 14.39
N VAL A 237 0.90 7.83 14.42
CA VAL A 237 2.10 7.94 13.57
C VAL A 237 2.24 6.71 12.70
N LEU A 238 2.50 6.93 11.40
CA LEU A 238 2.92 5.88 10.47
C LEU A 238 4.39 6.04 10.17
N VAL A 239 5.15 4.95 10.29
CA VAL A 239 6.58 4.91 9.95
C VAL A 239 6.80 3.90 8.84
N PHE A 240 7.08 4.37 7.63
CA PHE A 240 7.36 3.55 6.47
C PHE A 240 8.83 3.13 6.43
N CYS A 241 9.07 1.82 6.27
CA CYS A 241 10.39 1.23 6.06
C CYS A 241 10.49 0.60 4.67
N THR A 242 11.69 0.52 4.12
CA THR A 242 11.94 -0.02 2.76
C THR A 242 11.58 -1.50 2.60
N THR A 243 11.73 -2.32 3.64
CA THR A 243 11.43 -3.76 3.57
C THR A 243 10.70 -4.30 4.81
N ALA A 244 10.06 -5.46 4.65
CA ALA A 244 9.37 -6.16 5.72
C ALA A 244 10.28 -6.53 6.91
N ASN A 245 11.53 -6.95 6.65
CA ASN A 245 12.45 -7.33 7.74
C ASN A 245 13.03 -6.11 8.45
N ILE A 246 13.25 -4.99 7.74
CA ILE A 246 13.62 -3.72 8.37
C ILE A 246 12.45 -3.21 9.22
N THR A 247 11.21 -3.31 8.72
CA THR A 247 10.00 -2.97 9.48
C THR A 247 9.97 -3.72 10.82
N ALA A 248 10.23 -5.02 10.81
CA ALA A 248 10.25 -5.84 12.01
C ALA A 248 11.36 -5.46 12.99
N TYR A 249 12.58 -5.21 12.49
CA TYR A 249 13.68 -4.75 13.32
C TYR A 249 13.36 -3.40 13.98
N MET A 250 12.86 -2.45 13.20
CA MET A 250 12.50 -1.12 13.70
C MET A 250 11.38 -1.19 14.74
N ALA A 251 10.34 -2.00 14.50
CA ALA A 251 9.29 -2.18 15.49
C ALA A 251 9.83 -2.78 16.80
N ALA A 252 10.68 -3.81 16.74
CA ALA A 252 11.28 -4.42 17.92
C ALA A 252 12.17 -3.43 18.71
N LEU A 253 13.00 -2.66 18.00
CA LEU A 253 13.86 -1.62 18.58
C LEU A 253 13.04 -0.56 19.31
N TYR A 254 12.02 -0.01 18.66
CA TYR A 254 11.22 1.07 19.22
C TYR A 254 10.25 0.61 20.31
N GLN A 255 9.81 -0.65 20.27
CA GLN A 255 9.08 -1.26 21.37
C GLN A 255 9.95 -1.31 22.63
N LYS A 256 11.19 -1.81 22.53
CA LYS A 256 12.14 -1.86 23.66
C LYS A 256 12.56 -0.47 24.14
N LEU A 257 12.54 0.55 23.27
CA LEU A 257 12.76 1.94 23.66
C LEU A 257 11.58 2.58 24.42
N GLY A 258 10.46 1.85 24.55
CA GLY A 258 9.31 2.23 25.37
C GLY A 258 8.15 2.88 24.59
N PHE A 259 8.13 2.81 23.26
CA PHE A 259 7.00 3.31 22.48
C PHE A 259 5.89 2.26 22.35
N ASN A 260 4.64 2.71 22.33
CA ASN A 260 3.51 1.86 21.97
C ASN A 260 3.48 1.68 20.45
N VAL A 261 4.05 0.58 19.98
CA VAL A 261 4.25 0.29 18.56
C VAL A 261 3.47 -0.93 18.09
N ARG A 262 3.07 -0.92 16.83
CA ARG A 262 2.67 -2.10 16.06
C ARG A 262 3.47 -2.18 14.78
N GLU A 263 3.48 -3.35 14.16
CA GLU A 263 4.09 -3.55 12.85
C GLU A 263 3.10 -4.15 11.87
N ILE A 264 3.21 -3.79 10.58
CA ILE A 264 2.43 -4.42 9.52
C ILE A 264 3.27 -4.52 8.24
N HIS A 265 3.50 -5.76 7.78
CA HIS A 265 4.29 -6.05 6.59
C HIS A 265 3.89 -7.40 5.98
N SER A 266 4.38 -7.70 4.77
CA SER A 266 3.97 -8.87 3.97
C SER A 266 4.29 -10.24 4.59
N ARG A 267 5.22 -10.30 5.56
CA ARG A 267 5.59 -11.54 6.27
C ARG A 267 4.69 -11.84 7.48
N LYS A 268 3.80 -10.93 7.89
CA LYS A 268 2.80 -11.21 8.92
C LYS A 268 1.64 -12.00 8.32
N THR A 269 1.00 -12.84 9.13
CA THR A 269 -0.21 -13.57 8.72
C THR A 269 -1.34 -12.59 8.40
N GLN A 270 -2.27 -12.99 7.52
CA GLN A 270 -3.39 -12.09 7.16
C GLN A 270 -4.23 -11.72 8.39
N THR A 271 -4.54 -12.69 9.25
CA THR A 271 -5.26 -12.46 10.51
C THR A 271 -4.60 -11.40 11.38
N TYR A 272 -3.27 -11.44 11.51
CA TYR A 272 -2.52 -10.45 12.27
C TYR A 272 -2.61 -9.06 11.62
N ARG A 273 -2.45 -8.98 10.29
CA ARG A 273 -2.51 -7.73 9.53
C ARG A 273 -3.89 -7.07 9.64
N THR A 274 -4.96 -7.85 9.54
CA THR A 274 -6.34 -7.39 9.76
C THR A 274 -6.50 -6.81 11.16
N ARG A 275 -6.15 -7.59 12.20
CA ARG A 275 -6.27 -7.16 13.60
C ARG A 275 -5.53 -5.85 13.88
N VAL A 276 -4.28 -5.74 13.45
CA VAL A 276 -3.46 -4.52 13.64
C VAL A 276 -4.00 -3.35 12.83
N SER A 277 -4.45 -3.60 11.60
CA SER A 277 -5.06 -2.56 10.77
C SER A 277 -6.35 -2.01 11.40
N ASP A 278 -7.18 -2.87 12.00
CA ASP A 278 -8.40 -2.45 12.67
C ASP A 278 -8.11 -1.73 13.99
N GLU A 279 -7.14 -2.22 14.77
CA GLU A 279 -6.63 -1.54 15.96
C GLU A 279 -6.14 -0.13 15.63
N PHE A 280 -5.31 0.01 14.58
CA PHE A 280 -4.79 1.31 14.16
C PHE A 280 -5.88 2.20 13.55
N ARG A 281 -6.85 1.65 12.81
CA ARG A 281 -7.96 2.44 12.28
C ARG A 281 -8.80 3.04 13.40
N ASN A 282 -9.14 2.25 14.42
CA ASN A 282 -10.07 2.62 15.48
C ASN A 282 -9.41 3.35 16.66
N CYS A 283 -8.07 3.37 16.75
CA CYS A 283 -7.39 4.08 17.84
C CYS A 283 -7.62 5.60 17.73
N LYS A 284 -7.81 6.24 18.90
CA LYS A 284 -8.03 7.69 19.05
C LYS A 284 -6.73 8.48 19.24
N GLY A 285 -5.58 7.82 19.15
CA GLY A 285 -4.25 8.36 19.44
C GLY A 285 -3.41 7.38 20.28
N GLY A 286 -2.17 7.77 20.57
CA GLY A 286 -1.26 7.00 21.43
C GLY A 286 -0.56 5.82 20.73
N LEU A 287 -0.58 5.74 19.40
CA LEU A 287 -0.13 4.56 18.65
C LEU A 287 0.80 4.92 17.48
N ILE A 288 1.89 4.17 17.36
CA ILE A 288 2.82 4.23 16.24
C ILE A 288 2.75 2.91 15.48
N MET A 289 2.61 2.95 14.16
CA MET A 289 2.67 1.76 13.33
C MET A 289 3.84 1.82 12.36
N PHE A 290 4.77 0.89 12.53
CA PHE A 290 5.83 0.62 11.56
C PHE A 290 5.26 -0.24 10.43
N THR A 291 5.54 0.13 9.19
CA THR A 291 4.98 -0.58 8.05
C THR A 291 5.92 -0.59 6.85
N SER A 292 5.84 -1.65 6.05
CA SER A 292 6.38 -1.62 4.69
C SER A 292 5.37 -1.00 3.73
N ASP A 293 5.59 -1.10 2.42
CA ASP A 293 4.65 -0.56 1.42
C ASP A 293 3.27 -1.23 1.35
N VAL A 294 3.00 -2.22 2.23
CA VAL A 294 1.69 -2.86 2.33
C VAL A 294 0.58 -1.90 2.76
N SER A 295 0.93 -0.87 3.52
CA SER A 295 -0.02 0.14 4.01
C SER A 295 0.11 1.47 3.27
N ALA A 296 0.93 1.55 2.23
CA ALA A 296 1.18 2.80 1.53
C ALA A 296 0.02 3.22 0.61
N ARG A 297 -0.80 2.26 0.14
CA ARG A 297 -1.82 2.52 -0.90
C ARG A 297 -3.20 2.04 -0.46
N GLY A 298 -4.23 2.80 -0.81
CA GLY A 298 -5.65 2.48 -0.56
C GLY A 298 -6.15 2.43 0.89
N ILE A 299 -5.34 2.01 1.88
CA ILE A 299 -5.82 1.87 3.25
C ILE A 299 -6.15 3.21 3.89
N ASP A 300 -7.37 3.31 4.43
CA ASP A 300 -7.81 4.47 5.20
C ASP A 300 -7.58 4.31 6.70
N TYR A 301 -6.71 5.17 7.21
CA TYR A 301 -6.43 5.36 8.63
C TYR A 301 -6.78 6.81 8.96
N PRO A 302 -7.92 7.05 9.63
CA PRO A 302 -8.30 8.39 10.03
C PRO A 302 -7.29 8.99 11.00
N ASP A 303 -7.11 10.30 10.92
CA ASP A 303 -6.42 11.12 11.93
C ASP A 303 -4.95 10.76 12.14
N VAL A 304 -4.26 10.29 11.10
CA VAL A 304 -2.80 10.14 11.14
C VAL A 304 -2.17 11.52 11.22
N THR A 305 -1.52 11.81 12.35
CA THR A 305 -0.89 13.10 12.66
C THR A 305 0.48 13.28 12.02
N LEU A 306 1.23 12.18 11.84
CA LEU A 306 2.60 12.21 11.30
C LEU A 306 2.86 10.96 10.44
N VAL A 307 3.45 11.19 9.28
CA VAL A 307 4.03 10.14 8.43
C VAL A 307 5.54 10.32 8.38
N VAL A 308 6.28 9.32 8.83
CA VAL A 308 7.74 9.25 8.69
C VAL A 308 8.10 8.20 7.64
N GLN A 309 9.03 8.51 6.74
CA GLN A 309 9.55 7.59 5.74
C GLN A 309 11.05 7.41 5.97
N ILE A 310 11.50 6.18 6.16
CA ILE A 310 12.90 5.85 6.39
C ILE A 310 13.49 5.21 5.14
N GLY A 311 14.54 5.84 4.64
CA GLY A 311 15.21 5.44 3.41
C GLY A 311 14.43 5.83 2.16
N VAL A 312 15.08 5.68 1.02
CA VAL A 312 14.51 6.02 -0.28
C VAL A 312 13.27 5.16 -0.59
N PRO A 313 12.17 5.75 -1.09
CA PRO A 313 11.11 4.96 -1.70
C PRO A 313 11.52 4.44 -3.08
N ALA A 314 10.82 3.41 -3.58
CA ALA A 314 11.14 2.80 -4.87
C ALA A 314 10.96 3.75 -6.06
N ALA A 315 10.03 4.71 -5.95
CA ALA A 315 9.70 5.70 -6.96
C ALA A 315 9.06 6.95 -6.32
N ARG A 316 8.88 8.02 -7.13
CA ARG A 316 8.22 9.28 -6.71
C ARG A 316 6.78 9.02 -6.29
N GLU A 317 6.08 8.18 -7.03
CA GLU A 317 4.67 7.83 -6.82
C GLU A 317 4.52 7.16 -5.45
N GLN A 318 5.46 6.28 -5.08
CA GLN A 318 5.47 5.62 -3.78
C GLN A 318 5.65 6.63 -2.63
N TYR A 319 6.49 7.66 -2.79
CA TYR A 319 6.61 8.75 -1.82
C TYR A 319 5.28 9.46 -1.60
N ILE A 320 4.60 9.82 -2.69
CA ILE A 320 3.30 10.52 -2.66
C ILE A 320 2.25 9.65 -1.95
N HIS A 321 2.17 8.36 -2.26
CA HIS A 321 1.19 7.46 -1.66
C HIS A 321 1.39 7.29 -0.14
N ARG A 322 2.65 7.13 0.29
CA ARG A 322 3.03 7.07 1.71
C ARG A 322 2.65 8.35 2.43
N LEU A 323 3.00 9.51 1.87
CA LEU A 323 2.67 10.81 2.44
C LEU A 323 1.16 11.03 2.54
N GLY A 324 0.40 10.64 1.52
CA GLY A 324 -1.06 10.73 1.48
C GLY A 324 -1.79 9.82 2.48
N ARG A 325 -1.11 9.23 3.46
CA ARG A 325 -1.73 8.62 4.65
C ARG A 325 -2.09 9.64 5.74
N THR A 326 -1.52 10.83 5.70
CA THR A 326 -1.93 11.99 6.51
C THR A 326 -2.56 13.06 5.60
N GLY A 327 -3.03 14.18 6.16
CA GLY A 327 -3.60 15.28 5.38
C GLY A 327 -4.95 14.96 4.73
N ARG A 328 -5.74 14.05 5.31
CA ARG A 328 -6.98 13.52 4.70
C ARG A 328 -8.22 14.27 5.18
N ALA A 329 -9.25 14.29 4.33
CA ALA A 329 -10.56 14.88 4.63
C ALA A 329 -10.46 16.33 5.15
N GLY A 330 -9.54 17.12 4.57
CA GLY A 330 -9.33 18.53 4.93
C GLY A 330 -8.57 18.76 6.23
N LYS A 331 -8.03 17.72 6.88
CA LYS A 331 -7.19 17.84 8.07
C LYS A 331 -5.74 18.12 7.71
N GLU A 332 -5.02 18.81 8.58
CA GLU A 332 -3.57 18.99 8.47
C GLU A 332 -2.81 17.70 8.76
N GLY A 333 -1.56 17.65 8.32
CA GLY A 333 -0.66 16.52 8.54
C GLY A 333 0.80 16.93 8.52
N GLN A 334 1.66 16.11 9.13
CA GLN A 334 3.10 16.28 9.04
C GLN A 334 3.76 15.10 8.31
N GLY A 335 4.75 15.40 7.48
CA GLY A 335 5.52 14.41 6.73
C GLY A 335 7.01 14.60 6.95
N VAL A 336 7.74 13.53 7.30
CA VAL A 336 9.20 13.56 7.43
C VAL A 336 9.84 12.45 6.61
N LEU A 337 10.74 12.81 5.70
CA LEU A 337 11.57 11.87 4.94
C LEU A 337 12.98 11.85 5.52
N ILE A 338 13.40 10.70 6.07
CA ILE A 338 14.75 10.50 6.61
C ILE A 338 15.58 9.75 5.57
N LEU A 339 16.63 10.41 5.07
CA LEU A 339 17.55 9.90 4.07
C LEU A 339 18.96 9.78 4.64
N LEU A 340 19.72 8.83 4.12
CA LEU A 340 21.17 8.80 4.24
C LEU A 340 21.80 9.76 3.20
N PRO A 341 23.06 10.21 3.39
CA PRO A 341 23.69 11.17 2.47
C PRO A 341 23.70 10.72 1.01
N TRP A 342 23.91 9.43 0.78
CA TRP A 342 23.93 8.85 -0.57
C TRP A 342 22.53 8.60 -1.16
N GLU A 343 21.48 8.74 -0.36
CA GLU A 343 20.09 8.69 -0.83
C GLU A 343 19.53 10.08 -1.20
N GLU A 344 20.18 11.16 -0.75
CA GLU A 344 19.79 12.55 -1.00
C GLU A 344 19.52 12.88 -2.48
N PRO A 345 20.25 12.33 -3.48
CA PRO A 345 19.94 12.55 -4.90
C PRO A 345 18.50 12.21 -5.31
N PHE A 346 17.79 11.36 -4.55
CA PHE A 346 16.37 11.08 -4.77
C PHE A 346 15.49 12.33 -4.72
N LEU A 347 15.85 13.35 -3.90
CA LEU A 347 15.11 14.61 -3.81
C LEU A 347 15.02 15.33 -5.16
N ARG A 348 15.93 15.07 -6.10
CA ARG A 348 15.84 15.60 -7.48
C ARG A 348 14.58 15.15 -8.22
N LYS A 349 14.00 14.02 -7.82
CA LYS A 349 12.74 13.49 -8.36
C LYS A 349 11.50 14.11 -7.71
N LEU A 350 11.67 14.88 -6.63
CA LEU A 350 10.60 15.54 -5.88
C LEU A 350 10.68 17.07 -6.01
N LYS A 351 11.40 17.61 -7.00
CA LYS A 351 11.65 19.05 -7.16
C LYS A 351 10.37 19.88 -7.32
N ASP A 352 9.31 19.25 -7.80
CA ASP A 352 7.98 19.83 -7.96
C ASP A 352 7.14 19.82 -6.67
N ILE A 353 7.65 19.22 -5.59
CA ILE A 353 7.00 19.13 -4.29
C ILE A 353 7.77 20.01 -3.30
N SER A 354 7.06 20.91 -2.61
CA SER A 354 7.65 21.75 -1.57
C SER A 354 8.00 20.91 -0.33
N ILE A 355 9.29 20.64 -0.12
CA ILE A 355 9.80 19.88 1.03
C ILE A 355 10.94 20.67 1.68
N GLY A 356 10.74 21.10 2.93
CA GLY A 356 11.75 21.85 3.67
C GLY A 356 12.83 20.94 4.27
N ARG A 357 14.07 21.43 4.37
CA ARG A 357 15.10 20.73 5.15
C ARG A 357 14.79 20.91 6.64
N MET A 358 14.77 19.82 7.39
CA MET A 358 14.67 19.80 8.84
C MET A 358 16.06 19.98 9.45
N GLU A 359 16.17 20.84 10.46
CA GLU A 359 17.31 20.81 11.38
C GLU A 359 17.24 19.51 12.18
N THR A 360 18.26 18.67 12.06
CA THR A 360 18.31 17.40 12.77
C THR A 360 18.34 17.69 14.27
N PRO A 361 17.40 17.14 15.07
CA PRO A 361 17.42 17.31 16.52
C PRO A 361 18.80 16.96 17.08
N LYS A 362 19.29 17.74 18.04
CA LYS A 362 20.51 17.39 18.77
C LYS A 362 20.27 16.03 19.40
N VAL A 363 21.01 15.03 18.93
CA VAL A 363 20.97 13.69 19.49
C VAL A 363 21.46 13.79 20.93
N LEU A 364 20.53 13.85 21.89
CA LEU A 364 20.79 13.59 23.30
C LEU A 364 21.59 12.29 23.41
N ASP A 365 22.37 12.10 24.48
CA ASP A 365 23.22 10.91 24.72
C ASP A 365 22.40 9.61 24.92
N LEU A 366 21.61 9.26 23.90
CA LEU A 366 20.87 8.04 23.67
C LEU A 366 21.82 6.94 23.22
N SER A 367 23.09 7.26 22.92
CA SER A 367 24.06 6.31 22.40
C SER A 367 24.20 5.09 23.31
N LYS A 368 24.27 5.29 24.64
CA LYS A 368 24.32 4.20 25.63
C LYS A 368 23.03 3.38 25.66
N LYS A 369 21.87 4.05 25.73
CA LYS A 369 20.56 3.39 25.77
C LYS A 369 20.28 2.60 24.50
N LEU A 370 20.57 3.18 23.33
CA LEU A 370 20.43 2.51 22.03
C LEU A 370 21.35 1.31 21.94
N ARG A 371 22.63 1.43 22.31
CA ARG A 371 23.56 0.28 22.33
C ARG A 371 23.02 -0.87 23.18
N SER A 372 22.54 -0.58 24.39
CA SER A 372 21.93 -1.59 25.28
C SER A 372 20.67 -2.22 24.68
N VAL A 373 19.77 -1.41 24.10
CA VAL A 373 18.56 -1.99 23.49
C VAL A 373 18.90 -2.81 22.26
N ILE A 374 19.84 -2.36 21.44
CA ILE A 374 20.30 -3.04 20.23
C ILE A 374 20.92 -4.40 20.58
N SER A 375 21.73 -4.48 21.65
CA SER A 375 22.30 -5.76 22.10
C SER A 375 21.23 -6.76 22.54
N ASP A 376 20.08 -6.28 23.00
CA ASP A 376 18.97 -7.11 23.46
C ASP A 376 18.01 -7.53 22.33
N ILE A 377 18.23 -7.06 21.09
CA ILE A 377 17.45 -7.50 19.93
C ILE A 377 18.02 -8.82 19.43
N ASP A 378 17.11 -9.77 19.14
CA ASP A 378 17.46 -11.06 18.55
C ASP A 378 18.30 -10.86 17.27
N GLN A 379 19.50 -11.46 17.29
CA GLN A 379 20.47 -11.36 16.20
C GLN A 379 19.90 -11.84 14.86
N THR A 380 18.96 -12.80 14.86
CA THR A 380 18.32 -13.32 13.66
C THR A 380 17.44 -12.26 12.97
N ILE A 381 16.81 -11.37 13.75
CA ILE A 381 16.01 -10.25 13.23
C ILE A 381 16.95 -9.24 12.57
N GLY A 382 18.04 -8.87 13.25
CA GLY A 382 19.06 -7.97 12.70
C GLY A 382 19.70 -8.52 11.43
N THR A 383 20.06 -9.79 11.39
CA THR A 383 20.61 -10.47 10.20
C THR A 383 19.64 -10.43 9.02
N ARG A 384 18.35 -10.72 9.25
CA ARG A 384 17.32 -10.64 8.19
C ARG A 384 17.10 -9.21 7.71
N ALA A 385 17.14 -8.24 8.61
CA ALA A 385 17.04 -6.82 8.26
C ALA A 385 18.20 -6.38 7.37
N TYR A 386 19.43 -6.76 7.73
CA TYR A 386 20.64 -6.54 6.93
C TYR A 386 20.55 -7.14 5.52
N GLN A 387 20.22 -8.43 5.40
CA GLN A 387 20.11 -9.09 4.11
C GLN A 387 19.04 -8.43 3.21
N SER A 388 17.94 -7.96 3.82
CA SER A 388 16.86 -7.30 3.08
C SER A 388 17.22 -5.87 2.67
N TRP A 389 17.95 -5.16 3.52
CA TRP A 389 18.52 -3.85 3.19
C TRP A 389 19.43 -3.97 1.98
N LEU A 390 20.38 -4.92 2.02
CA LEU A 390 21.31 -5.14 0.91
C LEU A 390 20.58 -5.51 -0.40
N GLY A 391 19.59 -6.40 -0.31
CA GLY A 391 18.76 -6.77 -1.47
C GLY A 391 17.93 -5.61 -2.04
N TYR A 392 17.41 -4.73 -1.17
CA TYR A 392 16.66 -3.56 -1.60
C TYR A 392 17.55 -2.60 -2.40
N TYR A 393 18.69 -2.18 -1.84
CA TYR A 393 19.54 -1.17 -2.47
C TYR A 393 20.32 -1.67 -3.68
N THR A 394 20.61 -2.97 -3.77
CA THR A 394 21.18 -3.56 -5.00
C THR A 394 20.20 -3.58 -6.18
N THR A 395 18.89 -3.45 -5.92
CA THR A 395 17.85 -3.42 -6.95
C THR A 395 17.15 -2.07 -7.06
N ALA A 396 17.53 -1.09 -6.21
CA ALA A 396 16.95 0.25 -6.17
C ALA A 396 17.40 1.08 -7.38
N LYS A 397 16.67 0.93 -8.48
CA LYS A 397 16.84 1.75 -9.71
C LYS A 397 16.70 3.26 -9.44
N SER A 398 16.15 3.65 -8.29
CA SER A 398 15.90 5.04 -7.96
C SER A 398 17.16 5.86 -7.66
N LEU A 399 18.27 5.22 -7.26
CA LEU A 399 19.48 5.88 -6.75
C LEU A 399 20.70 5.85 -7.68
N SER A 400 20.65 5.13 -8.81
CA SER A 400 21.76 5.03 -9.77
C SER A 400 23.14 4.77 -9.13
N ILE A 401 23.17 3.95 -8.07
CA ILE A 401 24.36 3.58 -7.31
C ILE A 401 24.89 2.22 -7.78
N ASP A 402 26.21 2.06 -7.87
CA ASP A 402 26.81 0.78 -8.22
C ASP A 402 26.83 -0.18 -7.01
N LYS A 403 26.99 -1.47 -7.31
CA LYS A 403 26.90 -2.52 -6.29
C LYS A 403 28.07 -2.51 -5.31
N HIS A 404 29.26 -2.04 -5.69
CA HIS A 404 30.40 -1.99 -4.77
C HIS A 404 30.15 -0.95 -3.68
N THR A 405 29.67 0.23 -4.07
CA THR A 405 29.31 1.28 -3.09
C THR A 405 28.17 0.84 -2.18
N VAL A 406 27.16 0.11 -2.69
CA VAL A 406 26.10 -0.46 -1.84
C VAL A 406 26.67 -1.41 -0.78
N VAL A 407 27.63 -2.26 -1.14
CA VAL A 407 28.31 -3.17 -0.19
C VAL A 407 29.15 -2.41 0.83
N GLU A 408 29.79 -1.31 0.44
CA GLU A 408 30.51 -0.45 1.39
C GLU A 408 29.55 0.16 2.43
N TYR A 409 28.42 0.72 1.99
CA TYR A 409 27.41 1.27 2.90
C TYR A 409 26.72 0.19 3.73
N SER A 410 26.59 -1.04 3.22
CA SER A 410 26.01 -2.13 3.99
C SER A 410 26.84 -2.44 5.24
N ARG A 411 28.16 -2.27 5.22
CA ARG A 411 29.01 -2.43 6.42
C ARG A 411 28.66 -1.42 7.51
N LYS A 412 28.39 -0.15 7.14
CA LYS A 412 27.94 0.88 8.09
C LYS A 412 26.55 0.55 8.64
N TYR A 413 25.64 0.07 7.79
CA TYR A 413 24.33 -0.39 8.24
C TYR A 413 24.45 -1.56 9.22
N TRP A 414 25.27 -2.56 8.90
CA TRP A 414 25.53 -3.71 9.76
C TRP A 414 26.07 -3.32 11.14
N ALA A 415 27.06 -2.43 11.18
CA ALA A 415 27.60 -1.90 12.43
C ALA A 415 26.54 -1.14 13.24
N SER A 416 25.63 -0.40 12.59
CA SER A 416 24.54 0.31 13.27
C SER A 416 23.53 -0.61 13.95
N LEU A 417 23.44 -1.88 13.52
CA LEU A 417 22.62 -2.91 14.15
C LEU A 417 23.32 -3.57 15.36
N GLY A 418 24.49 -3.08 15.77
CA GLY A 418 25.24 -3.56 16.95
C GLY A 418 26.08 -4.80 16.71
N PHE A 419 26.25 -5.23 15.45
CA PHE A 419 27.06 -6.39 15.11
C PHE A 419 28.51 -5.99 14.82
N SER A 420 29.45 -6.74 15.39
CA SER A 420 30.89 -6.54 15.23
C SER A 420 31.55 -7.53 14.25
N SER A 421 30.99 -8.74 14.10
CA SER A 421 31.47 -9.76 13.17
C SER A 421 30.88 -9.56 11.78
N ALA A 422 31.54 -10.03 10.71
CA ALA A 422 30.97 -9.92 9.36
C ALA A 422 29.64 -10.69 9.24
N PRO A 423 28.63 -10.16 8.53
CA PRO A 423 27.35 -10.83 8.38
C PRO A 423 27.49 -12.08 7.52
N ALA A 424 27.07 -13.24 8.04
CA ALA A 424 27.00 -14.47 7.25
C ALA A 424 25.82 -14.39 6.26
N ILE A 425 26.14 -14.24 4.97
CA ILE A 425 25.15 -14.28 3.88
C ILE A 425 25.29 -15.58 3.11
N PRO A 426 24.23 -16.38 2.93
CA PRO A 426 24.30 -17.59 2.11
C PRO A 426 24.74 -17.28 0.67
N ARG A 427 25.65 -18.07 0.10
CA ARG A 427 26.16 -17.90 -1.28
C ARG A 427 25.05 -17.80 -2.33
N LEU A 428 23.98 -18.58 -2.18
CA LEU A 428 22.80 -18.50 -3.07
C LEU A 428 22.12 -17.13 -3.03
N THR A 429 22.07 -16.49 -1.86
CA THR A 429 21.52 -15.14 -1.68
C THR A 429 22.41 -14.10 -2.35
N ILE A 430 23.73 -14.19 -2.18
CA ILE A 430 24.72 -13.33 -2.85
C ILE A 430 24.58 -13.43 -4.37
N LYS A 431 24.47 -14.66 -4.90
CA LYS A 431 24.26 -14.91 -6.33
C LYS A 431 22.96 -14.29 -6.85
N LYS A 432 21.84 -14.44 -6.11
CA LYS A 432 20.55 -13.85 -6.48
C LYS A 432 20.55 -12.32 -6.49
N MET A 433 21.35 -11.68 -5.63
CA MET A 433 21.56 -10.22 -5.62
C MET A 433 22.55 -9.77 -6.72
N GLY A 434 23.20 -10.72 -7.40
CA GLY A 434 24.26 -10.47 -8.38
C GLY A 434 25.47 -9.78 -7.74
N LEU A 435 25.87 -10.25 -6.56
CA LEU A 435 27.00 -9.77 -5.77
C LEU A 435 28.18 -10.77 -5.74
N ALA A 436 28.12 -11.82 -6.56
CA ALA A 436 29.20 -12.80 -6.65
C ALA A 436 30.49 -12.12 -7.16
N GLY A 437 31.62 -12.32 -6.47
CA GLY A 437 32.89 -11.64 -6.76
C GLY A 437 32.99 -10.20 -6.21
N ILE A 438 31.96 -9.71 -5.50
CA ILE A 438 31.97 -8.44 -4.76
C ILE A 438 31.95 -8.71 -3.25
N LEU A 439 31.14 -9.69 -2.83
CA LEU A 439 31.09 -10.25 -1.49
C LEU A 439 31.52 -11.71 -1.59
N ASP A 440 32.75 -12.00 -1.19
CA ASP A 440 33.32 -13.35 -1.12
C ASP A 440 33.41 -13.86 0.32
#